data_AF-G9KCE1-F1
#
_entry.id   AF-G9KCE1-F1
#
_cell.length_a   1.000
_cell.length_b   1.000
_cell.length_c   1.000
_cell.angle_alpha   90.00
_cell.angle_beta   90.00
_cell.angle_gamma   90.00
#
_symmetry.space_group_name_H-M   'P 1'
#
loop_
_entity.id
_entity.type
_entity.pdbx_description
1 polymer ?
#
loop_
_entity_poly.entity_id
_entity_poly.type
_entity_poly.pdbx_seq_one_letter_code
_entity_poly.pdbx_strand_id
1 'polypeptide(L)'
;VQPYPKGWNLPGTAVQRGNVLNLNGAGDPLTPGYPAKEYTFRLDVKEGVGIPKIPVHPIGYNDAEILLRHMGGIAVPDDSWKGSLNVDYNIGPGFAGHDSFRKVR
;
A
#
# COMPACT_ATOMS: atom_id res chain seq x y z
N VAL A 1 19.33 11.12 12.66
CA VAL A 1 19.86 10.77 11.32
C VAL A 1 19.12 11.57 10.27
N GLN A 2 19.83 12.15 9.28
CA GLN A 2 19.21 12.98 8.25
C GLN A 2 18.64 12.12 7.10
N PRO A 3 17.57 12.57 6.42
CA PRO A 3 17.08 11.90 5.21
C PRO A 3 18.07 12.06 4.04
N TYR A 4 17.94 11.17 3.05
CA TYR A 4 18.66 11.30 1.77
C TYR A 4 18.37 12.67 1.13
N PRO A 5 19.37 13.34 0.50
CA PRO A 5 20.73 12.87 0.21
C PRO A 5 21.76 13.09 1.34
N LYS A 6 21.40 13.75 2.44
CA LYS A 6 22.34 14.10 3.52
C LYS A 6 22.59 12.96 4.52
N GLY A 7 21.76 11.93 4.49
CA GLY A 7 21.95 10.69 5.24
C GLY A 7 21.24 9.53 4.54
N TRP A 8 21.04 8.44 5.27
CA TRP A 8 20.53 7.18 4.73
C TRP A 8 19.05 6.91 5.12
N ASN A 9 18.41 7.82 5.85
CA ASN A 9 16.99 7.69 6.17
C ASN A 9 16.11 7.99 4.94
N LEU A 10 14.94 7.34 4.90
CA LEU A 10 13.92 7.56 3.88
C LEU A 10 13.40 9.01 3.94
N PRO A 11 13.40 9.75 2.83
CA PRO A 11 12.71 11.04 2.72
C PRO A 11 11.18 10.89 2.76
N GLY A 12 10.46 11.89 3.24
CA GLY A 12 8.99 11.85 3.36
C GLY A 12 8.20 11.81 2.06
N THR A 13 8.84 12.23 0.99
CA THR A 13 8.33 12.17 -0.38
C THR A 13 8.68 10.87 -1.09
N ALA A 14 9.48 9.99 -0.47
CA ALA A 14 9.87 8.72 -1.07
C ALA A 14 8.81 7.65 -0.80
N VAL A 15 8.66 6.74 -1.76
CA VAL A 15 7.65 5.68 -1.75
C VAL A 15 8.32 4.34 -2.01
N GLN A 16 7.96 3.33 -1.23
CA GLN A 16 8.44 1.97 -1.45
C GLN A 16 7.63 1.31 -2.57
N ARG A 17 8.31 0.82 -3.61
CA ARG A 17 7.72 -0.03 -4.65
C ARG A 17 7.82 -1.50 -4.25
N GLY A 18 6.94 -2.32 -4.81
CA GLY A 18 6.95 -3.77 -4.65
C GLY A 18 5.76 -4.37 -5.38
N ASN A 19 5.89 -5.60 -5.86
CA ASN A 19 4.73 -6.32 -6.38
C ASN A 19 3.88 -6.81 -5.20
N VAL A 20 2.58 -6.96 -5.44
CA VAL A 20 1.62 -7.50 -4.47
C VAL A 20 0.98 -8.79 -5.00
N LEU A 21 1.71 -9.51 -5.85
CA LEU A 21 1.26 -10.77 -6.41
C LEU A 21 1.35 -11.86 -5.33
N ASN A 22 0.33 -12.72 -5.26
CA ASN A 22 0.34 -13.89 -4.38
C ASN A 22 0.57 -15.17 -5.18
N LEU A 23 1.83 -15.44 -5.52
CA LEU A 23 2.20 -16.49 -6.49
C LEU A 23 2.36 -17.88 -5.90
N ASN A 24 2.63 -18.02 -4.60
CA ASN A 24 2.91 -19.30 -3.94
C ASN A 24 3.92 -20.19 -4.71
N GLY A 25 4.95 -19.58 -5.31
CA GLY A 25 5.99 -20.29 -6.07
C GLY A 25 5.68 -20.52 -7.56
N ALA A 26 4.57 -20.02 -8.09
CA ALA A 26 4.17 -20.22 -9.49
C ALA A 26 5.13 -19.64 -10.55
N GLY A 27 5.90 -18.60 -10.21
CA GLY A 27 6.75 -17.87 -11.17
C GLY A 27 5.95 -16.85 -11.98
N ASP A 28 6.02 -16.91 -13.31
CA ASP A 28 5.21 -16.06 -14.18
C ASP A 28 3.71 -16.36 -13.98
N PRO A 29 2.87 -15.36 -13.62
CA PRO A 29 1.43 -15.55 -13.38
C PRO A 29 0.68 -16.27 -14.51
N LEU A 30 1.16 -16.18 -15.75
CA LEU A 30 0.47 -16.71 -16.93
C LEU A 30 0.99 -18.08 -17.38
N THR A 31 2.13 -18.54 -16.86
CA THR A 31 2.73 -19.84 -17.23
C THR A 31 3.14 -20.67 -15.99
N PRO A 32 2.24 -20.91 -15.02
CA PRO A 32 2.60 -21.66 -13.82
C PRO A 32 3.12 -23.08 -14.19
N GLY A 33 4.33 -23.40 -13.73
CA GLY A 33 4.96 -24.71 -13.97
C GLY A 33 5.70 -24.86 -15.32
N TYR A 34 5.63 -23.87 -16.21
CA TYR A 34 6.30 -23.92 -17.52
C TYR A 34 7.17 -22.68 -17.78
N PRO A 35 8.26 -22.79 -18.54
CA PRO A 35 9.06 -21.63 -18.90
C PRO A 35 8.29 -20.73 -19.88
N ALA A 36 8.28 -19.42 -19.62
CA ALA A 36 7.62 -18.42 -20.45
C ALA A 36 8.37 -18.15 -21.78
N LYS A 37 8.32 -19.09 -22.73
CA LYS A 37 8.84 -18.94 -24.10
C LYS A 37 7.78 -18.34 -25.03
N GLU A 38 8.17 -18.00 -26.25
CA GLU A 38 7.28 -17.38 -27.24
C GLU A 38 6.12 -18.30 -27.61
N TYR A 39 6.39 -19.61 -27.76
CA TYR A 39 5.40 -20.62 -28.12
C TYR A 39 4.63 -21.20 -26.91
N THR A 40 4.96 -20.79 -25.67
CA THR A 40 4.32 -21.33 -24.47
C THR A 40 2.90 -20.79 -24.35
N PHE A 41 1.95 -21.70 -24.12
CA PHE A 41 0.58 -21.34 -23.78
C PHE A 41 0.55 -20.42 -22.57
N ARG A 42 -0.28 -19.37 -22.62
CA ARG A 42 -0.48 -18.40 -21.54
C ARG A 42 -1.93 -18.38 -21.14
N LEU A 43 -2.18 -18.32 -19.83
CA LEU A 43 -3.51 -18.02 -19.30
C LEU A 43 -3.96 -16.63 -19.76
N ASP A 44 -5.27 -16.43 -19.85
CA ASP A 44 -5.82 -15.08 -19.96
C ASP A 44 -5.45 -14.27 -18.73
N VAL A 45 -5.16 -12.97 -18.90
CA VAL A 45 -4.69 -12.10 -17.80
C VAL A 45 -5.66 -12.08 -16.62
N LYS A 46 -6.97 -12.22 -16.87
CA LYS A 46 -8.01 -12.27 -15.83
C LYS A 46 -7.95 -13.52 -14.97
N GLU A 47 -7.33 -14.58 -15.47
CA GLU A 47 -7.15 -15.89 -14.83
C GLU A 47 -5.73 -16.07 -14.29
N GLY A 48 -4.86 -15.07 -14.45
CA GLY A 48 -3.48 -15.12 -13.99
C GLY A 48 -3.38 -15.38 -12.48
N VAL A 49 -2.43 -16.24 -12.11
CA VAL A 49 -2.27 -16.70 -10.73
C VAL A 49 -1.83 -15.53 -9.84
N GLY A 50 -2.53 -15.33 -8.72
CA GLY A 50 -2.10 -14.40 -7.68
C GLY A 50 -2.27 -12.92 -7.98
N ILE A 51 -2.98 -12.54 -9.05
CA ILE A 51 -3.24 -11.13 -9.40
C ILE A 51 -4.30 -10.53 -8.44
N PRO A 52 -4.04 -9.36 -7.83
CA PRO A 52 -5.01 -8.71 -6.94
C PRO A 52 -6.25 -8.23 -7.69
N LYS A 53 -7.41 -8.33 -7.04
CA LYS A 53 -8.72 -7.94 -7.61
C LYS A 53 -9.18 -6.53 -7.24
N ILE A 54 -8.41 -5.85 -6.40
CA ILE A 54 -8.66 -4.47 -5.98
C ILE A 54 -7.42 -3.61 -6.30
N PRO A 55 -7.57 -2.31 -6.57
CA PRO A 55 -6.45 -1.40 -6.74
C PRO A 55 -5.59 -1.32 -5.47
N VAL A 56 -4.27 -1.26 -5.65
CA VAL A 56 -3.31 -1.05 -4.57
C VAL A 56 -2.34 0.04 -5.02
N HIS A 57 -2.10 1.04 -4.16
CA HIS A 57 -1.21 2.17 -4.48
C HIS A 57 -0.35 2.53 -3.27
N PRO A 58 0.99 2.58 -3.42
CA PRO A 58 1.86 3.00 -2.34
C PRO A 58 1.94 4.53 -2.26
N ILE A 59 2.10 5.06 -1.05
CA ILE A 59 2.21 6.51 -0.80
C ILE A 59 3.39 6.81 0.12
N GLY A 60 3.88 8.05 0.10
CA GLY A 60 4.94 8.51 1.00
C GLY A 60 4.39 8.85 2.39
N TYR A 61 5.26 8.93 3.39
CA TYR A 61 4.79 9.19 4.76
C TYR A 61 4.31 10.63 4.98
N ASN A 62 4.75 11.60 4.16
CA ASN A 62 4.19 12.96 4.19
C ASN A 62 2.70 12.96 3.77
N ASP A 63 2.37 12.24 2.69
CA ASP A 63 0.99 12.13 2.20
C ASP A 63 0.14 11.28 3.16
N ALA A 64 0.72 10.22 3.73
CA ALA A 64 0.06 9.40 4.74
C ALA A 64 -0.32 10.22 5.98
N GLU A 65 0.56 11.13 6.45
CA GLU A 65 0.27 12.02 7.57
C GLU A 65 -0.96 12.90 7.30
N ILE A 66 -1.12 13.41 6.07
CA ILE A 66 -2.28 14.22 5.68
C ILE A 66 -3.57 13.42 5.78
N LEU A 67 -3.57 12.18 5.29
CA LEU A 67 -4.75 11.32 5.35
C LEU A 67 -5.07 10.90 6.80
N LEU A 68 -4.06 10.43 7.55
CA LEU A 68 -4.22 9.93 8.91
C LEU A 68 -4.64 11.02 9.90
N ARG A 69 -4.22 12.27 9.68
CA ARG A 69 -4.62 13.41 10.54
C ARG A 69 -6.13 13.64 10.55
N HIS A 70 -6.82 13.31 9.46
CA HIS A 70 -8.26 13.50 9.37
C HIS A 70 -9.04 12.23 9.72
N MET A 71 -8.38 11.09 9.95
CA MET A 71 -9.05 9.84 10.30
C MET A 71 -9.87 10.00 11.58
N GLY A 72 -11.16 9.71 11.47
CA GLY A 72 -12.09 9.69 12.59
C GLY A 72 -12.26 8.30 13.18
N GLY A 73 -13.38 8.08 13.84
CA GLY A 73 -13.70 6.79 14.44
C GLY A 73 -13.01 6.55 15.78
N ILE A 74 -12.82 5.27 16.12
CA ILE A 74 -12.27 4.89 17.42
C ILE A 74 -10.75 5.10 17.47
N ALA A 75 -10.25 5.38 18.67
CA ALA A 75 -8.82 5.36 18.94
C ALA A 75 -8.25 3.95 18.72
N VAL A 76 -6.93 3.86 18.56
CA VAL A 76 -6.23 2.57 18.45
C VAL A 76 -6.52 1.65 19.65
N PRO A 77 -6.50 0.32 19.48
CA PRO A 77 -6.77 -0.62 20.56
C PRO A 77 -5.63 -0.67 21.59
N ASP A 78 -4.40 -0.53 21.12
CA ASP A 78 -3.18 -0.55 21.90
C ASP A 78 -2.03 0.16 21.14
N ASP A 79 -0.91 0.39 21.82
CA ASP A 79 0.22 1.16 21.29
C ASP A 79 0.94 0.49 20.11
N SER A 80 0.72 -0.81 19.84
CA SER A 80 1.34 -1.48 18.69
C SER A 80 0.82 -0.99 17.33
N TRP A 81 -0.35 -0.34 17.33
CA TRP A 81 -0.94 0.27 16.13
C TRP A 81 -0.42 1.69 15.86
N LYS A 82 0.24 2.33 16.84
CA LYS A 82 0.77 3.68 16.68
C LYS A 82 2.14 3.64 16.01
N GLY A 83 2.24 4.30 14.87
CA GLY A 83 3.53 4.64 14.27
C GLY A 83 4.15 5.87 14.93
N SER A 84 5.11 6.49 14.24
CA SER A 84 5.85 7.67 14.74
C SER A 84 5.48 9.00 14.06
N LEU A 85 4.39 9.04 13.29
CA LEU A 85 3.85 10.29 12.74
C LEU A 85 3.09 11.05 13.84
N ASN A 86 3.03 12.36 13.72
CA ASN A 86 2.35 13.22 14.68
C ASN A 86 0.84 13.28 14.42
N VAL A 87 0.15 12.14 14.58
CA VAL A 87 -1.30 11.95 14.38
C VAL A 87 -1.87 10.99 15.43
N ASP A 88 -3.19 10.98 15.60
CA ASP A 88 -3.86 10.17 16.64
C ASP A 88 -4.00 8.68 16.30
N TYR A 89 -3.77 8.31 15.03
CA TYR A 89 -3.90 6.93 14.51
C TYR A 89 -5.30 6.33 14.66
N ASN A 90 -6.35 7.15 14.65
CA ASN A 90 -7.72 6.62 14.70
C ASN A 90 -7.98 5.62 13.56
N ILE A 91 -8.76 4.57 13.86
CA ILE A 91 -8.96 3.42 12.95
C ILE A 91 -9.98 3.72 11.84
N GLY A 92 -10.78 4.78 11.99
CA GLY A 92 -11.95 5.01 11.16
C GLY A 92 -13.19 4.25 11.65
N PRO A 93 -14.23 4.11 10.81
CA PRO A 93 -14.27 4.51 9.41
C PRO A 93 -14.46 6.03 9.21
N GLY A 94 -13.99 6.52 8.05
CA GLY A 94 -14.22 7.90 7.60
C GLY A 94 -13.35 8.95 8.27
N PHE A 95 -13.56 10.21 7.87
CA PHE A 95 -12.88 11.36 8.45
C PHE A 95 -13.71 12.02 9.55
N ALA A 96 -13.04 12.67 10.50
CA ALA A 96 -13.68 13.44 11.57
C ALA A 96 -13.87 14.92 11.20
N GLY A 97 -14.77 15.60 11.92
CA GLY A 97 -14.97 17.04 11.83
C GLY A 97 -15.52 17.51 10.47
N HIS A 98 -15.03 18.66 10.00
CA HIS A 98 -15.45 19.27 8.74
C HIS A 98 -15.10 18.42 7.51
N ASP A 99 -14.14 17.49 7.63
CA ASP A 99 -13.72 16.61 6.54
C ASP A 99 -14.55 15.33 6.42
N SER A 100 -15.53 15.11 7.31
CA SER A 100 -16.40 13.91 7.30
C SER A 100 -17.15 13.67 5.99
N PHE A 101 -17.48 14.74 5.24
CA PHE A 101 -18.13 14.66 3.93
C PHE A 101 -17.14 14.66 2.75
N ARG A 102 -15.84 14.76 3.03
CA ARG A 102 -14.80 14.88 2.01
C ARG A 102 -14.59 13.52 1.36
N LYS A 103 -15.08 13.38 0.13
CA LYS A 103 -14.81 12.21 -0.71
C LYS A 103 -13.47 12.42 -1.42
N VAL A 104 -12.58 11.45 -1.31
CA VAL A 104 -11.43 11.34 -2.20
C VAL A 104 -12.00 11.06 -3.60
N ARG A 105 -11.85 12.01 -4.53
CA ARG A 105 -12.22 11.86 -5.94
C ARG A 105 -11.03 11.40 -6.76
#